data_AF-A0A1T4P1Y4-F1
#
_entry.id   AF-A0A1T4P1Y4-F1
#
_cell.length_a   1.000
_cell.length_b   1.000
_cell.length_c   1.000
_cell.angle_alpha   90.00
_cell.angle_beta   90.00
_cell.angle_gamma   90.00
#
_symmetry.space_group_name_H-M   'P 1'
#
loop_
_entity.id
_entity.type
_entity.pdbx_description
1 polymer ?
#
loop_
_entity_poly.entity_id
_entity_poly.type
_entity_poly.pdbx_seq_one_letter_code
_entity_poly.pdbx_strand_id
1 'polypeptide(L)'
;MKTGVSLLLALFAVICFPLLSLAIDSGTASGSLTVGATVMNLTHSYAHLHDNAEDGPNSKKEMRILVADRVVQQEAIAGLNPFFTLSAMVRKGTVRGVLVRFDPAKPKEVVVTVLFPQQEERYSLGNKTISQSERSPLDKLVITNLRVSAAMEQSSEGNPEQGWPAEKYAFSFNAPLFREPAVTATLKGKQALNSPQVKAVLAKTAAMAKGDYAAVKSVSTERSIEEMDGFMAQGKDESMTMMAEAGKQMGQAVKKFPLTLVVRGDRATLLIKQQDGRSMVGLMKRSGVWLVD
;
A
#
# COMPACT_ATOMS: atom_id res chain seq x y z
N MET A 1 -59.88 -44.21 -22.71
CA MET A 1 -58.70 -43.60 -23.37
C MET A 1 -57.98 -42.74 -22.35
N LYS A 2 -56.66 -42.91 -22.27
CA LYS A 2 -55.75 -42.28 -21.31
C LYS A 2 -55.34 -40.89 -21.78
N THR A 3 -55.29 -39.89 -20.90
CA THR A 3 -54.34 -38.78 -21.01
C THR A 3 -53.98 -38.32 -19.60
N GLY A 4 -52.75 -38.67 -19.19
CA GLY A 4 -52.14 -38.27 -17.93
C GLY A 4 -51.47 -36.90 -18.06
N VAL A 5 -51.62 -36.09 -17.03
CA VAL A 5 -50.92 -34.81 -16.85
C VAL A 5 -49.70 -35.10 -15.98
N SER A 6 -48.51 -35.13 -16.58
CA SER A 6 -47.25 -35.27 -15.85
C SER A 6 -46.76 -33.91 -15.35
N LEU A 7 -46.66 -33.86 -14.03
CA LEU A 7 -46.10 -32.83 -13.16
C LEU A 7 -44.60 -32.61 -13.47
N LEU A 8 -44.23 -31.42 -13.97
CA LEU A 8 -42.82 -31.02 -14.13
C LEU A 8 -42.37 -30.23 -12.89
N LEU A 9 -41.86 -30.94 -11.88
CA LEU A 9 -41.19 -30.32 -10.73
C LEU A 9 -39.74 -29.97 -11.14
N ALA A 10 -39.47 -28.69 -11.41
CA ALA A 10 -38.10 -28.20 -11.61
C ALA A 10 -37.41 -28.06 -10.24
N LEU A 11 -36.56 -29.03 -9.91
CA LEU A 11 -35.74 -29.06 -8.70
C LEU A 11 -34.62 -28.02 -8.82
N PHE A 12 -34.82 -26.85 -8.21
CA PHE A 12 -33.78 -25.81 -8.07
C PHE A 12 -32.80 -26.27 -6.98
N ALA A 13 -31.77 -27.03 -7.37
CA ALA A 13 -30.64 -27.36 -6.49
C ALA A 13 -29.79 -26.10 -6.29
N VAL A 14 -30.10 -25.34 -5.25
CA VAL A 14 -29.23 -24.27 -4.73
C VAL A 14 -27.99 -24.94 -4.15
N ILE A 15 -26.95 -25.06 -4.96
CA ILE A 15 -25.63 -25.47 -4.50
C ILE A 15 -25.07 -24.29 -3.69
N CYS A 16 -25.40 -24.23 -2.41
CA CYS A 16 -24.66 -23.45 -1.42
C CYS A 16 -23.26 -24.05 -1.31
N PHE A 17 -22.35 -23.67 -2.22
CA PHE A 17 -20.93 -23.81 -1.96
C PHE A 17 -20.66 -22.97 -0.72
N PRO A 18 -20.23 -23.56 0.42
CA PRO A 18 -19.71 -22.75 1.51
C PRO A 18 -18.53 -21.98 0.89
N LEU A 19 -18.68 -20.67 0.79
CA LEU A 19 -17.55 -19.79 0.61
C LEU A 19 -16.67 -20.09 1.81
N LEU A 20 -15.67 -20.95 1.61
CA LEU A 20 -14.59 -21.17 2.54
C LEU A 20 -13.95 -19.79 2.70
N SER A 21 -14.41 -19.06 3.70
CA SER A 21 -13.71 -17.94 4.27
C SER A 21 -12.42 -18.54 4.81
N LEU A 22 -11.43 -18.67 3.92
CA LEU A 22 -10.07 -18.99 4.28
C LEU A 22 -9.66 -17.89 5.24
N ALA A 23 -9.74 -18.18 6.54
CA ALA A 23 -9.32 -17.27 7.58
C ALA A 23 -7.86 -16.96 7.28
N ILE A 24 -7.58 -15.71 6.88
CA ILE A 24 -6.23 -15.24 6.63
C ILE A 24 -5.50 -15.36 7.98
N ASP A 25 -4.53 -16.28 8.05
CA ASP A 25 -3.63 -16.40 9.21
C ASP A 25 -2.93 -15.04 9.37
N SER A 26 -3.24 -14.31 10.45
CA SER A 26 -2.68 -12.98 10.72
C SER A 26 -1.26 -13.04 11.30
N GLY A 27 -0.64 -14.22 11.33
CA GLY A 27 0.58 -14.46 12.09
C GLY A 27 0.40 -14.22 13.58
N THR A 28 1.48 -14.39 14.33
CA THR A 28 1.51 -14.13 15.78
C THR A 28 2.66 -13.19 16.11
N ALA A 29 2.44 -12.33 17.10
CA ALA A 29 3.49 -11.55 17.73
C ALA A 29 3.35 -11.63 19.25
N SER A 30 4.45 -11.43 19.95
CA SER A 30 4.49 -11.32 21.41
C SER A 30 5.49 -10.25 21.79
N GLY A 31 5.07 -9.31 22.63
CA GLY A 31 5.86 -8.18 23.05
C GLY A 31 5.04 -6.90 23.14
N SER A 32 5.73 -5.77 23.22
CA SER A 32 5.07 -4.47 23.38
C SER A 32 5.79 -3.36 22.64
N LEU A 33 5.04 -2.33 22.28
CA LEU A 33 5.50 -1.02 21.87
C LEU A 33 5.00 0.01 22.89
N THR A 34 5.92 0.79 23.44
CA THR A 34 5.65 1.93 24.32
C THR A 34 5.99 3.21 23.59
N VAL A 35 5.06 4.16 23.58
CA VAL A 35 5.24 5.51 23.01
C VAL A 35 4.74 6.52 24.03
N GLY A 36 5.67 7.29 24.61
CA GLY A 36 5.38 8.12 25.79
C GLY A 36 4.82 7.27 26.94
N ALA A 37 3.62 7.63 27.43
CA ALA A 37 2.92 6.87 28.47
C ALA A 37 2.05 5.72 27.92
N THR A 38 1.91 5.59 26.60
CA THR A 38 1.01 4.59 26.00
C THR A 38 1.75 3.29 25.76
N VAL A 39 1.23 2.19 26.30
CA VAL A 39 1.73 0.82 26.06
C VAL A 39 0.76 0.08 25.14
N MET A 40 1.29 -0.57 24.10
CA MET A 40 0.55 -1.37 23.14
C MET A 40 1.12 -2.79 23.14
N ASN A 41 0.26 -3.78 23.38
CA ASN A 41 0.62 -5.19 23.27
C ASN A 41 0.58 -5.60 21.80
N LEU A 42 1.68 -6.13 21.28
CA LEU A 42 1.80 -6.52 19.89
C LEU A 42 1.44 -8.01 19.75
N THR A 43 0.37 -8.30 19.03
CA THR A 43 -0.23 -9.64 18.96
C THR A 43 -0.34 -10.21 17.55
N HIS A 44 -0.29 -9.37 16.52
CA HIS A 44 -0.44 -9.77 15.11
C HIS A 44 0.83 -9.48 14.30
N SER A 45 1.10 -10.28 13.28
CA SER A 45 2.24 -10.06 12.40
C SER A 45 2.03 -10.48 10.94
N TYR A 46 2.38 -9.60 10.01
CA TYR A 46 2.20 -9.80 8.58
C TYR A 46 3.54 -9.60 7.87
N ALA A 47 3.93 -10.53 7.00
CA ALA A 47 5.12 -10.39 6.18
C ALA A 47 4.73 -10.30 4.70
N HIS A 48 5.31 -9.34 3.99
CA HIS A 48 5.10 -9.18 2.56
C HIS A 48 6.44 -8.98 1.85
N LEU A 49 6.72 -9.84 0.87
CA LEU A 49 7.87 -9.69 0.00
C LEU A 49 7.46 -8.90 -1.25
N HIS A 50 7.87 -7.64 -1.28
CA HIS A 50 7.74 -6.77 -2.43
C HIS A 50 8.91 -7.00 -3.39
N ASP A 51 8.61 -7.31 -4.65
CA ASP A 51 9.63 -7.64 -5.66
C ASP A 51 10.21 -6.39 -6.37
N ASN A 52 9.60 -5.21 -6.15
CA ASN A 52 9.93 -3.94 -6.78
C ASN A 52 10.05 -4.02 -8.33
N ALA A 53 9.28 -4.85 -9.03
CA ALA A 53 9.43 -4.96 -10.49
C ALA A 53 9.21 -3.63 -11.24
N GLU A 54 8.47 -2.71 -10.62
CA GLU A 54 8.22 -1.34 -11.06
C GLU A 54 9.48 -0.45 -11.02
N ASP A 55 10.53 -0.87 -10.32
CA ASP A 55 11.76 -0.08 -10.18
C ASP A 55 12.82 -0.38 -11.25
N GLY A 56 12.54 -1.32 -12.14
CA GLY A 56 13.45 -1.75 -13.21
C GLY A 56 14.24 -3.03 -12.86
N PRO A 57 15.13 -3.49 -13.75
CA PRO A 57 15.75 -4.82 -13.66
C PRO A 57 16.71 -5.02 -12.48
N ASN A 58 17.20 -3.92 -11.88
CA ASN A 58 18.11 -3.94 -10.73
C ASN A 58 17.40 -3.58 -9.42
N SER A 59 16.08 -3.64 -9.40
CA SER A 59 15.33 -3.34 -8.20
C SER A 59 15.62 -4.39 -7.13
N LYS A 60 15.95 -3.91 -5.94
CA LYS A 60 16.15 -4.78 -4.79
C LYS A 60 14.78 -5.22 -4.30
N LYS A 61 14.64 -6.47 -3.88
CA LYS A 61 13.43 -6.89 -3.17
C LYS A 61 13.36 -6.18 -1.83
N GLU A 62 12.15 -5.98 -1.32
CA GLU A 62 11.93 -5.40 0.00
C GLU A 62 11.05 -6.35 0.81
N MET A 63 11.57 -6.84 1.93
CA MET A 63 10.78 -7.52 2.95
C MET A 63 10.13 -6.47 3.83
N ARG A 64 8.81 -6.59 4.03
CA ARG A 64 8.01 -5.71 4.89
C ARG A 64 7.36 -6.55 5.96
N ILE A 65 7.61 -6.24 7.23
CA ILE A 65 7.00 -6.90 8.37
C ILE A 65 6.18 -5.87 9.14
N LEU A 66 4.87 -6.05 9.19
CA LEU A 66 4.02 -5.29 10.09
C LEU A 66 3.78 -6.10 11.36
N VAL A 67 4.11 -5.54 12.51
CA VAL A 67 3.79 -6.09 13.82
C VAL A 67 2.81 -5.13 14.49
N ALA A 68 1.61 -5.59 14.82
CA ALA A 68 0.49 -4.72 15.21
C ALA A 68 -0.23 -5.19 16.48
N ASP A 69 -0.90 -4.25 17.15
CA ASP A 69 -1.73 -4.49 18.34
C ASP A 69 -3.15 -4.97 18.03
N ARG A 70 -3.49 -5.06 16.75
CA ARG A 70 -4.80 -5.43 16.24
C ARG A 70 -4.69 -6.06 14.85
N VAL A 71 -5.77 -6.68 14.42
CA VAL A 71 -5.89 -7.24 13.06
C VAL A 71 -5.82 -6.12 12.03
N VAL A 72 -4.97 -6.32 11.02
CA VAL A 72 -4.79 -5.45 9.86
C VAL A 72 -4.98 -6.29 8.60
N GLN A 73 -5.54 -5.72 7.54
CA GLN A 73 -5.58 -6.40 6.25
C GLN A 73 -4.17 -6.44 5.65
N GLN A 74 -3.73 -7.63 5.21
CA GLN A 74 -2.38 -7.85 4.68
C GLN A 74 -2.06 -6.91 3.51
N GLU A 75 -3.07 -6.51 2.73
CA GLU A 75 -2.95 -5.63 1.58
C GLU A 75 -2.46 -4.23 1.97
N ALA A 76 -2.58 -3.84 3.25
CA ALA A 76 -2.11 -2.56 3.76
C ALA A 76 -0.58 -2.38 3.62
N ILE A 77 0.17 -3.48 3.56
CA ILE A 77 1.63 -3.45 3.37
C ILE A 77 2.09 -3.89 1.96
N ALA A 78 1.15 -4.16 1.05
CA ALA A 78 1.43 -4.49 -0.34
C ALA A 78 1.58 -3.24 -1.22
N GLY A 79 2.02 -3.43 -2.46
CA GLY A 79 2.09 -2.37 -3.47
C GLY A 79 3.30 -1.45 -3.33
N LEU A 80 3.28 -0.32 -4.03
CA LEU A 80 4.46 0.55 -4.14
C LEU A 80 4.78 1.36 -2.89
N ASN A 81 3.75 1.81 -2.19
CA ASN A 81 3.93 2.77 -1.11
C ASN A 81 3.02 2.45 0.08
N PRO A 82 3.42 1.48 0.92
CA PRO A 82 2.63 1.13 2.10
C PRO A 82 2.61 2.27 3.13
N PHE A 83 3.52 3.24 3.04
CA PHE A 83 3.60 4.36 3.99
C PHE A 83 2.34 5.24 3.92
N PHE A 84 1.83 5.57 2.73
CA PHE A 84 0.61 6.38 2.62
C PHE A 84 -0.62 5.65 3.15
N THR A 85 -0.78 4.37 2.77
CA THR A 85 -1.86 3.53 3.28
C THR A 85 -1.83 3.43 4.81
N LEU A 86 -0.66 3.12 5.38
CA LEU A 86 -0.50 3.02 6.82
C LEU A 86 -0.66 4.39 7.51
N SER A 87 -0.23 5.50 6.90
CA SER A 87 -0.46 6.85 7.42
C SER A 87 -1.94 7.15 7.58
N ALA A 88 -2.74 6.86 6.54
CA ALA A 88 -4.18 7.05 6.58
C ALA A 88 -4.81 6.17 7.67
N MET A 89 -4.38 4.91 7.78
CA MET A 89 -4.87 3.99 8.81
C MET A 89 -4.50 4.43 10.23
N VAL A 90 -3.29 4.95 10.45
CA VAL A 90 -2.87 5.46 11.77
C VAL A 90 -3.73 6.67 12.16
N ARG A 91 -3.97 7.60 11.24
CA ARG A 91 -4.87 8.76 11.47
C ARG A 91 -6.29 8.33 11.81
N LYS A 92 -6.80 7.28 11.14
CA LYS A 92 -8.11 6.68 11.42
C LYS A 92 -8.11 5.81 12.69
N GLY A 93 -6.97 5.61 13.35
CA GLY A 93 -6.83 4.73 14.51
C GLY A 93 -7.03 3.25 14.20
N THR A 94 -6.97 2.85 12.93
CA THR A 94 -7.19 1.46 12.48
C THR A 94 -5.92 0.63 12.40
N VAL A 95 -4.75 1.22 12.64
CA VAL A 95 -3.49 0.50 12.85
C VAL A 95 -2.63 1.19 13.91
N ARG A 96 -1.98 0.38 14.75
CA ARG A 96 -0.87 0.79 15.61
C ARG A 96 0.16 -0.33 15.69
N GLY A 97 1.43 0.02 15.83
CA GLY A 97 2.51 -0.96 15.92
C GLY A 97 3.79 -0.51 15.22
N VAL A 98 4.47 -1.46 14.58
CA VAL A 98 5.80 -1.25 13.97
C VAL A 98 5.81 -1.85 12.58
N LEU A 99 6.22 -1.07 11.57
CA LEU A 99 6.56 -1.56 10.25
C LEU A 99 8.10 -1.65 10.13
N VAL A 100 8.59 -2.86 9.88
CA VAL A 100 10.01 -3.14 9.65
C VAL A 100 10.20 -3.41 8.16
N ARG A 101 11.18 -2.75 7.52
CA ARG A 101 11.50 -2.94 6.11
C ARG A 101 12.99 -3.18 5.91
N PHE A 102 13.34 -4.12 5.05
CA PHE A 102 14.74 -4.41 4.73
C PHE A 102 14.88 -5.16 3.40
N ASP A 103 16.05 -5.10 2.79
CA ASP A 103 16.39 -5.99 1.67
C ASP A 103 16.70 -7.39 2.25
N PRO A 104 15.99 -8.46 1.86
CA PRO A 104 16.26 -9.80 2.37
C PRO A 104 17.68 -10.31 2.06
N ALA A 105 18.35 -9.74 1.05
CA ALA A 105 19.76 -10.02 0.78
C ALA A 105 20.73 -9.21 1.68
N LYS A 106 20.23 -8.19 2.39
CA LYS A 106 20.99 -7.33 3.31
C LYS A 106 20.23 -7.08 4.62
N PRO A 107 19.95 -8.11 5.43
CA PRO A 107 19.11 -7.99 6.63
C PRO A 107 19.72 -7.17 7.78
N LYS A 108 20.91 -6.59 7.59
CA LYS A 108 21.53 -5.67 8.55
C LYS A 108 21.08 -4.21 8.36
N GLU A 109 20.55 -3.88 7.20
CA GLU A 109 20.04 -2.54 6.87
C GLU A 109 18.51 -2.53 7.03
N VAL A 110 18.02 -1.97 8.13
CA VAL A 110 16.58 -2.04 8.48
C VAL A 110 15.98 -0.64 8.66
N VAL A 111 14.83 -0.40 8.04
CA VAL A 111 14.03 0.79 8.25
C VAL A 111 12.87 0.45 9.17
N VAL A 112 12.68 1.22 10.23
CA VAL A 112 11.58 1.03 11.18
C VAL A 112 10.67 2.25 11.17
N THR A 113 9.38 2.02 10.94
CA THR A 113 8.36 3.05 11.07
C THR A 113 7.48 2.70 12.26
N VAL A 114 7.42 3.60 13.24
CA VAL A 114 6.50 3.47 14.36
C VAL A 114 5.14 4.01 13.91
N LEU A 115 4.13 3.15 13.99
CA LEU A 115 2.76 3.46 13.60
C LEU A 115 1.99 3.88 14.84
N PHE A 116 2.03 5.17 15.14
CA PHE A 116 1.36 5.76 16.30
C PHE A 116 0.75 7.11 15.94
N PRO A 117 -0.52 7.39 16.33
CA PRO A 117 -1.16 8.67 16.03
C PRO A 117 -0.43 9.80 16.78
N GLN A 118 -0.02 10.82 16.05
CA GLN A 118 0.57 12.02 16.63
C GLN A 118 -0.51 12.98 17.11
N GLN A 119 -0.24 13.75 18.17
CA GLN A 119 -1.20 14.71 18.73
C GLN A 119 -1.47 15.90 17.79
N GLU A 120 -0.49 16.28 16.97
CA GLU A 120 -0.67 17.35 15.98
C GLU A 120 -0.71 16.77 14.56
N GLU A 121 -1.72 17.15 13.78
CA GLU A 121 -1.96 16.64 12.41
C GLU A 121 -0.79 16.85 11.45
N ARG A 122 0.06 17.86 11.73
CA ARG A 122 1.24 18.19 10.93
C ARG A 122 2.37 17.16 11.01
N TYR A 123 2.39 16.30 12.04
CA TYR A 123 3.39 15.24 12.18
C TYR A 123 2.85 13.93 11.62
N SER A 124 2.93 13.79 10.30
CA SER A 124 2.46 12.62 9.54
C SER A 124 3.44 11.44 9.67
N LEU A 125 3.32 10.62 10.72
CA LEU A 125 4.16 9.45 11.02
C LEU A 125 5.67 9.74 11.17
N GLY A 126 6.28 9.28 12.26
CA GLY A 126 7.74 9.27 12.40
C GLY A 126 8.34 8.04 11.74
N ASN A 127 9.12 8.25 10.68
CA ASN A 127 10.01 7.23 10.14
C ASN A 127 11.35 7.29 10.88
N LYS A 128 11.87 6.14 11.29
CA LYS A 128 13.21 6.01 11.84
C LYS A 128 14.01 4.95 11.09
N THR A 129 15.01 5.39 10.34
CA THR A 129 15.96 4.45 9.73
C THR A 129 16.95 3.97 10.78
N ILE A 130 17.06 2.65 10.98
CA ILE A 130 18.00 2.04 11.93
C ILE A 130 19.05 1.27 11.13
N SER A 131 20.19 1.91 10.90
CA SER A 131 21.34 1.25 10.29
C SER A 131 22.31 0.80 11.38
N GLN A 132 22.56 -0.51 11.49
CA GLN A 132 23.60 -1.06 12.37
C GLN A 132 24.65 -1.78 11.51
N SER A 133 25.91 -1.36 11.64
CA SER A 133 27.02 -1.89 10.82
C SER A 133 27.46 -3.29 11.22
N GLU A 134 27.41 -3.63 12.52
CA GLU A 134 28.05 -4.84 13.04
C GLU A 134 27.08 -6.03 13.20
N ARG A 135 25.86 -5.80 13.71
CA ARG A 135 24.83 -6.82 13.96
C ARG A 135 23.54 -6.46 13.24
N SER A 136 22.80 -7.48 12.75
CA SER A 136 21.43 -7.25 12.30
C SER A 136 20.57 -6.86 13.50
N PRO A 137 19.72 -5.82 13.39
CA PRO A 137 18.79 -5.50 14.47
C PRO A 137 17.66 -6.54 14.60
N LEU A 138 17.58 -7.52 13.69
CA LEU A 138 16.65 -8.64 13.73
C LEU A 138 17.32 -9.90 14.28
N ASP A 139 17.05 -10.19 15.54
CA ASP A 139 17.56 -11.38 16.22
C ASP A 139 16.83 -12.64 15.75
N LYS A 140 17.60 -13.72 15.53
CA LYS A 140 17.08 -15.03 15.10
C LYS A 140 16.20 -14.96 13.85
N LEU A 141 16.55 -14.10 12.90
CA LEU A 141 15.83 -13.98 11.64
C LEU A 141 15.82 -15.30 10.87
N VAL A 142 14.63 -15.80 10.57
CA VAL A 142 14.38 -16.94 9.69
C VAL A 142 13.40 -16.51 8.60
N ILE A 143 13.79 -16.70 7.34
CA ILE A 143 12.95 -16.44 6.17
C ILE A 143 12.78 -17.77 5.44
N THR A 144 11.53 -18.23 5.35
CA THR A 144 11.15 -19.41 4.55
C THR A 144 10.26 -19.00 3.39
N ASN A 145 9.83 -19.95 2.56
CA ASN A 145 8.87 -19.66 1.50
C ASN A 145 7.46 -19.31 2.00
N LEU A 146 7.14 -19.67 3.25
CA LEU A 146 5.79 -19.57 3.82
C LEU A 146 5.69 -18.59 4.98
N ARG A 147 6.78 -18.37 5.72
CA ARG A 147 6.79 -17.55 6.94
C ARG A 147 8.10 -16.80 7.13
N VAL A 148 8.02 -15.71 7.89
CA VAL A 148 9.16 -14.94 8.40
C VAL A 148 9.02 -14.82 9.90
N SER A 149 10.10 -15.09 10.63
CA SER A 149 10.16 -14.91 12.08
C SER A 149 11.44 -14.23 12.50
N ALA A 150 11.36 -13.35 13.49
CA ALA A 150 12.51 -12.75 14.15
C ALA A 150 12.09 -12.18 15.51
N ALA A 151 13.06 -11.64 16.25
CA ALA A 151 12.85 -10.78 17.39
C ALA A 151 13.56 -9.44 17.19
N MET A 152 13.07 -8.39 17.84
CA MET A 152 13.66 -7.06 17.78
C MET A 152 13.45 -6.35 19.11
N GLU A 153 14.47 -5.66 19.58
CA GLU A 153 14.39 -4.74 20.73
C GLU A 153 15.10 -3.44 20.40
N GLN A 154 14.48 -2.31 20.76
CA GLN A 154 15.05 -0.98 20.62
C GLN A 154 14.44 -0.04 21.65
N SER A 155 15.21 0.98 22.03
CA SER A 155 14.72 2.14 22.75
C SER A 155 15.25 3.44 22.14
N SER A 156 14.57 4.53 22.45
CA SER A 156 14.84 5.89 21.98
C SER A 156 14.28 6.87 22.99
N GLU A 157 15.02 7.92 23.27
CA GLU A 157 14.56 9.00 24.15
C GLU A 157 13.57 9.95 23.45
N GLY A 158 13.34 9.76 22.16
CA GLY A 158 12.47 10.60 21.33
C GLY A 158 13.19 11.84 20.80
N ASN A 159 12.43 12.80 20.30
CA ASN A 159 12.91 14.13 19.93
C ASN A 159 11.86 15.20 20.33
N PRO A 160 12.00 15.80 21.52
CA PRO A 160 11.06 16.81 22.01
C PRO A 160 10.92 18.03 21.10
N GLU A 161 12.01 18.46 20.43
CA GLU A 161 11.99 19.61 19.51
C GLU A 161 11.12 19.36 18.27
N GLN A 162 11.03 18.09 17.86
CA GLN A 162 10.19 17.65 16.75
C GLN A 162 8.82 17.11 17.21
N GLY A 163 8.51 17.24 18.50
CA GLY A 163 7.28 16.70 19.09
C GLY A 163 7.22 15.17 19.09
N TRP A 164 8.34 14.48 18.87
CA TRP A 164 8.38 13.02 18.82
C TRP A 164 8.63 12.45 20.24
N PRO A 165 7.69 11.67 20.80
CA PRO A 165 7.82 11.12 22.15
C PRO A 165 8.90 10.03 22.22
N ALA A 166 9.40 9.75 23.43
CA ALA A 166 10.24 8.59 23.69
C ALA A 166 9.52 7.29 23.29
N GLU A 167 10.28 6.35 22.73
CA GLU A 167 9.73 5.06 22.30
C GLU A 167 10.61 3.88 22.73
N LYS A 168 9.95 2.78 23.10
CA LYS A 168 10.60 1.49 23.37
C LYS A 168 9.77 0.38 22.75
N TYR A 169 10.41 -0.56 22.08
CA TYR A 169 9.74 -1.78 21.65
C TYR A 169 10.63 -3.00 21.86
N ALA A 170 9.99 -4.10 22.24
CA ALA A 170 10.62 -5.41 22.38
C ALA A 170 9.58 -6.44 21.98
N PHE A 171 9.83 -7.17 20.89
CA PHE A 171 8.88 -8.16 20.39
C PHE A 171 9.56 -9.30 19.64
N SER A 172 8.81 -10.39 19.53
CA SER A 172 9.08 -11.52 18.63
C SER A 172 7.87 -11.77 17.75
N PHE A 173 8.08 -12.28 16.54
CA PHE A 173 6.99 -12.54 15.60
C PHE A 173 7.21 -13.80 14.77
N ASN A 174 6.11 -14.34 14.27
CA ASN A 174 6.07 -15.41 13.28
C ASN A 174 4.92 -15.14 12.29
N ALA A 175 5.25 -14.47 11.19
CA ALA A 175 4.32 -13.95 10.21
C ALA A 175 4.25 -14.85 8.97
N PRO A 176 3.06 -15.13 8.41
CA PRO A 176 2.96 -15.71 7.08
C PRO A 176 3.52 -14.76 6.03
N LEU A 177 4.19 -15.31 5.01
CA LEU A 177 4.85 -14.59 3.95
C LEU A 177 3.97 -14.48 2.71
N PHE A 178 3.43 -13.28 2.51
CA PHE A 178 2.73 -12.89 1.29
C PHE A 178 3.70 -12.35 0.24
N ARG A 179 3.28 -12.39 -1.01
CA ARG A 179 4.07 -11.94 -2.17
C ARG A 179 3.21 -11.04 -3.03
N GLU A 180 3.85 -10.14 -3.76
CA GLU A 180 3.15 -9.44 -4.84
C GLU A 180 2.57 -10.44 -5.85
N PRO A 181 1.38 -10.17 -6.39
CA PRO A 181 0.88 -10.89 -7.54
C PRO A 181 1.91 -10.81 -8.69
N ALA A 182 2.04 -11.88 -9.47
CA ALA A 182 3.01 -11.90 -10.56
C ALA A 182 2.73 -10.78 -11.59
N VAL A 183 3.80 -10.22 -12.16
CA VAL A 183 3.68 -9.31 -13.31
C VAL A 183 3.08 -10.07 -14.49
N THR A 184 1.90 -9.65 -14.93
CA THR A 184 1.18 -10.25 -16.06
C THR A 184 1.52 -9.56 -17.39
N ALA A 185 1.97 -8.31 -17.37
CA ALA A 185 2.44 -7.61 -18.56
C ALA A 185 3.38 -6.44 -18.22
N THR A 186 4.32 -6.16 -19.13
CA THR A 186 5.15 -4.95 -19.11
C THR A 186 5.06 -4.27 -20.48
N LEU A 187 4.36 -3.13 -20.55
CA LEU A 187 4.21 -2.36 -21.79
C LEU A 187 5.18 -1.17 -21.78
N LYS A 188 5.74 -0.81 -22.95
CA LYS A 188 6.70 0.30 -23.07
C LYS A 188 6.33 1.26 -24.21
N GLY A 189 6.69 2.53 -24.05
CA GLY A 189 6.54 3.56 -25.09
C GLY A 189 5.11 3.63 -25.65
N LYS A 190 4.96 3.48 -26.97
CA LYS A 190 3.65 3.55 -27.64
C LYS A 190 2.65 2.49 -27.17
N GLN A 191 3.11 1.29 -26.81
CA GLN A 191 2.23 0.24 -26.28
C GLN A 191 1.64 0.64 -24.93
N ALA A 192 2.46 1.22 -24.04
CA ALA A 192 1.98 1.77 -22.77
C ALA A 192 1.02 2.93 -23.01
N LEU A 193 1.39 3.89 -23.87
CA LEU A 193 0.58 5.08 -24.18
C LEU A 193 -0.83 4.73 -24.67
N ASN A 194 -0.95 3.67 -25.49
CA ASN A 194 -2.22 3.25 -26.08
C ASN A 194 -3.03 2.30 -25.18
N SER A 195 -2.51 1.93 -24.01
CA SER A 195 -3.16 1.00 -23.07
C SER A 195 -4.40 1.61 -22.42
N PRO A 196 -5.40 0.79 -22.02
CA PRO A 196 -6.56 1.29 -21.29
C PRO A 196 -6.19 1.92 -19.93
N GLN A 197 -5.10 1.50 -19.30
CA GLN A 197 -4.55 2.07 -18.09
C GLN A 197 -4.12 3.53 -18.29
N VAL A 198 -3.30 3.78 -19.31
CA VAL A 198 -2.82 5.15 -19.58
C VAL A 198 -3.97 6.06 -20.06
N LYS A 199 -4.99 5.51 -20.73
CA LYS A 199 -6.22 6.27 -21.04
C LYS A 199 -6.92 6.78 -19.78
N ALA A 200 -6.98 6.00 -18.69
CA ALA A 200 -7.55 6.45 -17.42
C ALA A 200 -6.74 7.61 -16.81
N VAL A 201 -5.40 7.52 -16.85
CA VAL A 201 -4.51 8.61 -16.40
C VAL A 201 -4.72 9.88 -17.24
N LEU A 202 -4.81 9.74 -18.56
CA LEU A 202 -5.07 10.87 -19.46
C LEU A 202 -6.46 11.49 -19.24
N ALA A 203 -7.48 10.68 -18.93
CA ALA A 203 -8.81 11.17 -18.56
C ALA A 203 -8.76 11.98 -17.25
N LYS A 204 -8.09 11.47 -16.22
CA LYS A 204 -7.92 12.17 -14.93
C LYS A 204 -7.20 13.50 -15.11
N THR A 205 -6.07 13.50 -15.81
CA THR A 205 -5.28 14.73 -16.03
C THR A 205 -6.05 15.77 -16.86
N ALA A 206 -6.85 15.34 -17.83
CA ALA A 206 -7.73 16.25 -18.58
C ALA A 206 -8.85 16.84 -17.73
N ALA A 207 -9.46 16.06 -16.82
CA ALA A 207 -10.45 16.55 -15.87
C ALA A 207 -9.84 17.53 -14.87
N MET A 208 -8.67 17.18 -14.29
CA MET A 208 -7.91 18.06 -13.40
C MET A 208 -7.61 19.39 -14.08
N ALA A 209 -7.04 19.39 -15.29
CA ALA A 209 -6.69 20.58 -16.06
C ALA A 209 -7.86 21.53 -16.34
N LYS A 210 -9.09 21.01 -16.35
CA LYS A 210 -10.33 21.77 -16.52
C LYS A 210 -10.96 22.24 -15.20
N GLY A 211 -10.43 21.81 -14.05
CA GLY A 211 -11.08 22.00 -12.76
C GLY A 211 -12.37 21.18 -12.60
N ASP A 212 -12.56 20.11 -13.37
CA ASP A 212 -13.76 19.27 -13.31
C ASP A 212 -13.62 18.22 -12.21
N TYR A 213 -13.85 18.64 -10.97
CA TYR A 213 -13.64 17.79 -9.80
C TYR A 213 -14.51 16.52 -9.80
N ALA A 214 -15.75 16.63 -10.30
CA ALA A 214 -16.65 15.50 -10.41
C ALA A 214 -16.11 14.44 -11.40
N ALA A 215 -15.58 14.87 -12.55
CA ALA A 215 -14.93 13.95 -13.48
C ALA A 215 -13.61 13.38 -12.93
N VAL A 216 -12.86 14.13 -12.12
CA VAL A 216 -11.68 13.56 -11.43
C VAL A 216 -12.09 12.43 -10.48
N LYS A 217 -13.19 12.60 -9.74
CA LYS A 217 -13.70 11.54 -8.84
C LYS A 217 -14.12 10.28 -9.61
N SER A 218 -14.79 10.42 -10.76
CA SER A 218 -15.29 9.25 -11.51
C SER A 218 -14.21 8.34 -12.11
N VAL A 219 -12.97 8.83 -12.21
CA VAL A 219 -11.81 8.08 -12.71
C VAL A 219 -10.76 7.80 -11.63
N SER A 220 -11.09 8.05 -10.37
CA SER A 220 -10.22 7.85 -9.21
C SER A 220 -10.75 6.71 -8.33
N THR A 221 -9.87 6.02 -7.61
CA THR A 221 -10.28 5.13 -6.52
C THR A 221 -10.85 5.94 -5.34
N GLU A 222 -11.62 5.29 -4.47
CA GLU A 222 -12.17 5.91 -3.26
C GLU A 222 -11.06 6.47 -2.36
N ARG A 223 -9.92 5.78 -2.27
CA ARG A 223 -8.73 6.25 -1.57
C ARG A 223 -8.19 7.55 -2.17
N SER A 224 -8.01 7.59 -3.49
CA SER A 224 -7.53 8.79 -4.18
C SER A 224 -8.54 9.95 -4.08
N ILE A 225 -9.84 9.65 -4.04
CA ILE A 225 -10.89 10.64 -3.77
C ILE A 225 -10.76 11.21 -2.36
N GLU A 226 -10.63 10.35 -1.33
CA GLU A 226 -10.48 10.80 0.07
C GLU A 226 -9.25 11.70 0.25
N GLU A 227 -8.10 11.33 -0.32
CA GLU A 227 -6.88 12.14 -0.27
C GLU A 227 -7.08 13.51 -0.92
N MET A 228 -7.75 13.53 -2.07
CA MET A 228 -8.02 14.76 -2.79
C MET A 228 -9.08 15.63 -2.11
N ASP A 229 -10.13 15.03 -1.52
CA ASP A 229 -11.11 15.75 -0.70
C ASP A 229 -10.43 16.46 0.48
N GLY A 230 -9.47 15.79 1.14
CA GLY A 230 -8.65 16.40 2.19
C GLY A 230 -7.83 17.59 1.68
N PHE A 231 -7.18 17.45 0.53
CA PHE A 231 -6.44 18.55 -0.11
C PHE A 231 -7.34 19.74 -0.49
N MET A 232 -8.54 19.46 -1.00
CA MET A 232 -9.52 20.48 -1.36
C MET A 232 -10.06 21.22 -0.13
N ALA A 233 -10.31 20.51 0.96
CA ALA A 233 -10.82 21.08 2.21
C ALA A 233 -9.85 22.10 2.84
N GLN A 234 -8.53 21.93 2.63
CA GLN A 234 -7.50 22.80 3.21
C GLN A 234 -7.27 24.09 2.41
N GLY A 235 -7.24 24.04 1.07
CA GLY A 235 -6.78 25.16 0.24
C GLY A 235 -7.85 25.88 -0.60
N LYS A 236 -9.12 25.46 -0.56
CA LYS A 236 -10.23 26.13 -1.27
C LYS A 236 -9.91 26.39 -2.77
N ASP A 237 -10.02 27.64 -3.24
CA ASP A 237 -9.81 28.03 -4.64
C ASP A 237 -8.34 27.85 -5.10
N GLU A 238 -7.38 27.97 -4.18
CA GLU A 238 -5.96 27.73 -4.48
C GLU A 238 -5.73 26.25 -4.82
N SER A 239 -6.35 25.33 -4.08
CA SER A 239 -6.28 23.89 -4.37
C SER A 239 -6.80 23.56 -5.77
N MET A 240 -7.87 24.22 -6.23
CA MET A 240 -8.40 24.03 -7.60
C MET A 240 -7.39 24.48 -8.66
N THR A 241 -6.74 25.63 -8.45
CA THR A 241 -5.74 26.17 -9.36
C THR A 241 -4.51 25.27 -9.44
N MET A 242 -4.03 24.80 -8.28
CA MET A 242 -2.92 23.84 -8.18
C MET A 242 -3.27 22.51 -8.85
N MET A 243 -4.48 22.00 -8.64
CA MET A 243 -4.97 20.78 -9.30
C MET A 243 -4.98 20.94 -10.83
N ALA A 244 -5.46 22.08 -11.33
CA ALA A 244 -5.50 22.34 -12.77
C ALA A 244 -4.11 22.38 -13.39
N GLU A 245 -3.17 23.05 -12.73
CA GLU A 245 -1.79 23.11 -13.19
C GLU A 245 -1.10 21.72 -13.13
N ALA A 246 -1.27 20.99 -12.03
CA ALA A 246 -0.78 19.62 -11.90
C ALA A 246 -1.35 18.70 -13.00
N GLY A 247 -2.64 18.85 -13.33
CA GLY A 247 -3.29 18.13 -14.42
C GLY A 247 -2.65 18.40 -15.78
N LYS A 248 -2.37 19.67 -16.10
CA LYS A 248 -1.69 20.05 -17.34
C LYS A 248 -0.28 19.47 -17.41
N GLN A 249 0.51 19.64 -16.35
CA GLN A 249 1.89 19.16 -16.29
C GLN A 249 1.97 17.64 -16.41
N MET A 250 1.15 16.91 -15.66
CA MET A 250 1.11 15.44 -15.73
C MET A 250 0.63 14.96 -17.11
N GLY A 251 -0.41 15.58 -17.66
CA GLY A 251 -0.92 15.23 -19.00
C GLY A 251 0.12 15.45 -20.11
N GLN A 252 0.94 16.49 -20.01
CA GLN A 252 2.09 16.71 -20.90
C GLN A 252 3.19 15.67 -20.67
N ALA A 253 3.51 15.37 -19.40
CA ALA A 253 4.55 14.42 -19.05
C ALA A 253 4.25 13.02 -19.62
N VAL A 254 3.01 12.53 -19.47
CA VAL A 254 2.57 11.23 -20.02
C VAL A 254 2.74 11.16 -21.54
N LYS A 255 2.56 12.29 -22.25
CA LYS A 255 2.67 12.34 -23.72
C LYS A 255 4.11 12.48 -24.21
N LYS A 256 4.97 13.16 -23.44
CA LYS A 256 6.31 13.55 -23.85
C LYS A 256 7.38 12.53 -23.45
N PHE A 257 7.25 11.93 -22.27
CA PHE A 257 8.32 11.12 -21.68
C PHE A 257 8.17 9.63 -21.98
N PRO A 258 9.28 8.86 -21.95
CA PRO A 258 9.23 7.41 -22.04
C PRO A 258 8.37 6.81 -20.92
N LEU A 259 7.40 5.98 -21.34
CA LEU A 259 6.49 5.28 -20.44
C LEU A 259 6.90 3.81 -20.28
N THR A 260 6.79 3.31 -19.05
CA THR A 260 6.75 1.87 -18.77
C THR A 260 5.53 1.60 -17.90
N LEU A 261 4.68 0.67 -18.32
CA LEU A 261 3.52 0.23 -17.55
C LEU A 261 3.75 -1.21 -17.10
N VAL A 262 3.73 -1.44 -15.80
CA VAL A 262 3.78 -2.78 -15.19
C VAL A 262 2.38 -3.16 -14.74
N VAL A 263 1.88 -4.32 -15.16
CA VAL A 263 0.52 -4.79 -14.87
C VAL A 263 0.58 -6.08 -14.06
N ARG A 264 -0.23 -6.16 -13.01
CA ARG A 264 -0.41 -7.32 -12.12
C ARG A 264 -1.90 -7.59 -11.95
N GLY A 265 -2.49 -8.33 -12.89
CA GLY A 265 -3.92 -8.64 -12.86
C GLY A 265 -4.79 -7.39 -12.90
N ASP A 266 -5.40 -7.04 -11.77
CA ASP A 266 -6.27 -5.88 -11.57
C ASP A 266 -5.53 -4.61 -11.09
N ARG A 267 -4.21 -4.65 -10.93
CA ARG A 267 -3.39 -3.48 -10.57
C ARG A 267 -2.40 -3.15 -11.66
N ALA A 268 -2.02 -1.89 -11.75
CA ALA A 268 -0.93 -1.47 -12.62
C ALA A 268 -0.19 -0.25 -12.06
N THR A 269 1.05 -0.09 -12.50
CA THR A 269 1.89 1.07 -12.21
C THR A 269 2.38 1.67 -13.51
N LEU A 270 2.07 2.94 -13.72
CA LEU A 270 2.67 3.72 -14.80
C LEU A 270 3.91 4.45 -14.28
N LEU A 271 5.04 4.20 -14.93
CA LEU A 271 6.31 4.87 -14.73
C LEU A 271 6.53 5.89 -15.85
N ILE A 272 6.74 7.14 -15.48
CA ILE A 272 7.01 8.25 -16.39
C ILE A 272 8.45 8.70 -16.15
N LYS A 273 9.36 8.42 -17.10
CA LYS A 273 10.79 8.73 -16.95
C LYS A 273 11.08 10.17 -17.37
N GLN A 274 11.24 11.05 -16.39
CA GLN A 274 11.61 12.46 -16.57
C GLN A 274 13.14 12.60 -16.63
N GLN A 275 13.65 13.82 -16.88
CA GLN A 275 15.09 14.07 -16.97
C GLN A 275 15.79 13.95 -15.61
N ASP A 276 15.10 14.36 -14.56
CA ASP A 276 15.55 14.46 -13.17
C ASP A 276 15.06 13.32 -12.27
N GLY A 277 14.25 12.39 -12.80
CA GLY A 277 13.72 11.30 -12.01
C GLY A 277 12.64 10.50 -12.70
N ARG A 278 11.80 9.86 -11.89
CA ARG A 278 10.64 9.11 -12.34
C ARG A 278 9.43 9.49 -11.51
N SER A 279 8.32 9.75 -12.18
CA SER A 279 7.00 9.83 -11.55
C SER A 279 6.31 8.48 -11.67
N MET A 280 5.56 8.10 -10.64
CA MET A 280 4.83 6.83 -10.57
C MET A 280 3.35 7.12 -10.34
N VAL A 281 2.49 6.44 -11.09
CA VAL A 281 1.03 6.54 -10.95
C VAL A 281 0.46 5.15 -10.73
N GLY A 282 -0.21 4.95 -9.59
CA GLY A 282 -0.92 3.71 -9.27
C GLY A 282 -2.25 3.63 -10.02
N LEU A 283 -2.62 2.43 -10.43
CA LEU A 283 -3.92 2.16 -11.04
C LEU A 283 -4.52 0.87 -10.48
N MET A 284 -5.85 0.86 -10.39
CA MET A 284 -6.63 -0.30 -9.98
C MET A 284 -7.82 -0.50 -10.91
N LYS A 285 -8.13 -1.76 -11.24
CA LYS A 285 -9.26 -2.15 -12.05
C LYS A 285 -10.42 -2.54 -11.13
N ARG A 286 -11.53 -1.80 -11.17
CA ARG A 286 -12.77 -2.12 -10.44
C ARG A 286 -13.92 -2.29 -11.41
N SER A 287 -14.66 -3.39 -11.29
CA SER A 287 -15.81 -3.69 -12.16
C SER A 287 -15.51 -3.55 -13.65
N GLY A 288 -14.31 -3.95 -14.08
CA GLY A 288 -13.88 -3.85 -15.48
C GLY A 288 -13.21 -2.52 -15.88
N VAL A 289 -13.28 -1.49 -15.05
CA VAL A 289 -12.83 -0.12 -15.35
C VAL A 289 -11.53 0.18 -14.63
N TRP A 290 -10.56 0.79 -15.33
CA TRP A 290 -9.32 1.27 -14.72
C TRP A 290 -9.52 2.64 -14.08
N LEU A 291 -9.12 2.75 -12.82
CA LEU A 291 -9.15 3.95 -12.00
C LEU A 291 -7.72 4.30 -11.58
N VAL A 292 -7.46 5.59 -11.39
CA VAL A 292 -6.19 6.08 -10.85
C VAL A 292 -6.25 6.06 -9.32
N ASP A 293 -5.23 5.46 -8.71
CA ASP A 293 -5.10 5.25 -7.27
C ASP A 293 -4.00 6.12 -6.64
#